data_AF-A0A699WBT8-F1
#
_entry.id   AF-A0A699WBT8-F1
#
_cell.length_a   1.000
_cell.length_b   1.000
_cell.length_c   1.000
_cell.angle_alpha   90.00
_cell.angle_beta   90.00
_cell.angle_gamma   90.00
#
_symmetry.space_group_name_H-M   'P 1'
#
loop_
_entity.id
_entity.type
_entity.pdbx_description
1 polymer ?
#
loop_
_entity_poly.entity_id
_entity_poly.type
_entity_poly.pdbx_seq_one_letter_code
_entity_poly.pdbx_strand_id
1 'polypeptide(L)'
;LPPCYQAANHQLLRQRLGRLRLVAGEASEFLLSAAGQSITKASLSNIFEYVSPDEFERVSFSLATRPTPLRLVFWNLLQAQATRRTAAVPLLPATSAALGAQDACFFFGGVRVLEYAGSSVAAASSASQPLALSAA
;
A
#
# COMPACT_ATOMS: atom_id res chain seq x y z
N LEU A 1 16.16 13.75 20.00
CA LEU A 1 16.49 13.57 18.57
C LEU A 1 15.71 12.38 18.00
N PRO A 2 15.23 12.43 16.75
CA PRO A 2 14.74 11.24 16.04
C PRO A 2 15.70 10.04 16.18
N PRO A 3 15.19 8.79 16.25
CA PRO A 3 16.04 7.61 16.49
C PRO A 3 17.22 7.49 15.52
N CYS A 4 17.06 7.87 14.26
CA CYS A 4 18.11 7.84 13.24
C CYS A 4 19.30 8.78 13.52
N TYR A 5 19.12 9.81 14.35
CA TYR A 5 20.15 10.79 14.70
C TYR A 5 20.73 10.58 16.11
N GLN A 6 20.27 9.57 16.84
CA GLN A 6 20.82 9.24 18.16
C GLN A 6 22.06 8.35 17.98
N ALA A 7 23.20 8.76 18.54
CA ALA A 7 24.48 8.06 18.39
C ALA A 7 24.41 6.56 18.79
N ALA A 8 23.62 6.24 19.83
CA ALA A 8 23.38 4.88 20.27
C ALA A 8 22.82 3.95 19.17
N ASN A 9 22.15 4.51 18.16
CA ASN A 9 21.54 3.74 17.07
C ASN A 9 22.44 3.61 15.83
N HIS A 10 23.54 4.37 15.73
CA HIS A 10 24.33 4.46 14.50
C HIS A 10 24.95 3.12 14.07
N GLN A 11 25.50 2.35 15.02
CA GLN A 11 26.09 1.05 14.73
C GLN A 11 25.04 0.06 14.20
N LEU A 12 23.88 0.02 14.85
CA LEU A 12 22.77 -0.83 14.44
C LEU A 12 22.24 -0.47 13.05
N LEU A 13 22.09 0.83 12.76
CA LEU A 13 21.66 1.31 11.45
C LEU A 13 22.65 0.91 10.36
N ARG A 14 23.96 1.10 10.60
CA ARG A 14 25.03 0.72 9.66
C ARG A 14 24.98 -0.78 9.32
N GLN A 15 24.82 -1.64 10.33
CA GLN A 15 24.71 -3.10 10.13
C GLN A 15 23.48 -3.50 9.31
N ARG A 16 22.41 -2.70 9.34
CA ARG A 16 21.15 -2.98 8.64
C ARG A 16 21.09 -2.38 7.24
N LEU A 17 22.03 -1.51 6.84
CA LEU A 17 22.02 -0.89 5.51
C LEU A 17 22.01 -1.91 4.37
N GLY A 18 22.67 -3.06 4.54
CA GLY A 18 22.67 -4.15 3.55
C GLY A 18 21.29 -4.79 3.29
N ARG A 19 20.27 -4.48 4.11
CA ARG A 19 18.88 -4.91 3.89
C ARG A 19 18.11 -3.95 2.97
N LEU A 20 18.66 -2.79 2.66
CA LEU A 20 18.02 -1.81 1.80
C LEU A 20 18.31 -2.15 0.34
N ARG A 21 17.25 -2.12 -0.47
CA ARG A 21 17.36 -2.18 -1.93
C ARG A 21 16.87 -0.85 -2.49
N LEU A 22 17.74 -0.19 -3.25
CA LEU A 22 17.36 1.00 -4.01
C LEU A 22 16.67 0.54 -5.30
N VAL A 23 15.52 1.13 -5.58
CA VAL A 23 14.77 0.93 -6.81
C VAL A 23 14.49 2.31 -7.38
N ALA A 24 14.88 2.54 -8.63
CA ALA A 24 14.59 3.78 -9.35
C ALA A 24 13.32 3.59 -10.19
N GLY A 25 12.38 4.53 -10.09
CA GLY A 25 11.12 4.51 -10.84
C GLY A 25 9.94 5.03 -10.03
N GLU A 26 8.76 4.96 -10.62
CA GLU A 26 7.51 5.39 -9.97
C GLU A 26 7.06 4.38 -8.93
N ALA A 27 6.70 4.86 -7.73
CA ALA A 27 6.36 3.94 -6.64
C ALA A 27 5.07 3.16 -6.89
N SER A 28 4.09 3.77 -7.56
CA SER A 28 2.84 3.11 -7.97
C SER A 28 3.13 1.96 -8.94
N GLU A 29 3.97 2.20 -9.95
CA GLU A 29 4.42 1.17 -10.90
C GLU A 29 5.18 0.05 -10.19
N PHE A 30 6.13 0.40 -9.32
CA PHE A 30 6.87 -0.60 -8.56
C PHE A 30 5.95 -1.45 -7.68
N LEU A 31 5.02 -0.82 -6.95
CA LEU A 31 4.08 -1.55 -6.11
C LEU A 31 3.21 -2.50 -6.95
N LEU A 32 2.77 -2.10 -8.15
CA LEU A 32 1.96 -2.94 -9.04
C LEU A 32 2.76 -4.03 -9.79
N SER A 33 4.09 -3.92 -9.84
CA SER A 33 4.96 -4.92 -10.45
C SER A 33 4.96 -6.27 -9.73
N ALA A 34 5.46 -7.32 -10.40
CA ALA A 34 5.66 -8.64 -9.81
C ALA A 34 6.58 -8.59 -8.56
N ALA A 35 7.66 -7.81 -8.60
CA ALA A 35 8.54 -7.62 -7.45
C ALA A 35 7.80 -6.92 -6.28
N GLY A 36 6.95 -5.95 -6.62
CA GLY A 36 6.11 -5.23 -5.67
C GLY A 36 5.11 -6.11 -4.94
N GLN A 37 4.68 -7.25 -5.50
CA GLN A 37 3.78 -8.20 -4.84
C GLN A 37 4.35 -8.75 -3.53
N SER A 38 5.67 -8.80 -3.37
CA SER A 38 6.31 -9.21 -2.11
C SER A 38 6.18 -8.17 -0.99
N ILE A 39 5.82 -6.92 -1.32
CA ILE A 39 5.69 -5.83 -0.35
C ILE A 39 4.35 -5.93 0.37
N THR A 40 4.41 -6.13 1.68
CA THR A 40 3.25 -6.21 2.57
C THR A 40 2.97 -4.91 3.33
N LYS A 41 3.93 -3.98 3.35
CA LYS A 41 3.83 -2.67 4.00
C LYS A 41 4.46 -1.60 3.14
N ALA A 42 3.75 -0.49 2.95
CA ALA A 42 4.27 0.68 2.24
C ALA A 42 4.07 1.94 3.08
N SER A 43 5.11 2.76 3.18
CA SER A 43 5.08 4.07 3.82
C SER A 43 5.38 5.12 2.75
N LEU A 44 4.40 5.97 2.45
CA LEU A 44 4.40 6.85 1.29
C LEU A 44 4.22 8.30 1.72
N SER A 45 5.34 9.03 1.83
CA SER A 45 5.36 10.44 2.22
C SER A 45 5.09 11.33 1.03
N ASN A 46 4.05 12.16 1.08
CA ASN A 46 3.70 13.20 0.09
C ASN A 46 3.57 12.74 -1.36
N ILE A 47 3.62 11.43 -1.63
CA ILE A 47 3.67 10.95 -3.01
C ILE A 47 2.39 11.29 -3.75
N PHE A 48 1.26 11.28 -3.05
CA PHE A 48 -0.06 11.59 -3.60
C PHE A 48 -0.38 13.09 -3.56
N GLU A 49 0.53 13.95 -3.09
CA GLU A 49 0.37 15.40 -3.16
C GLU A 49 0.44 15.89 -4.62
N TYR A 50 1.24 15.21 -5.44
CA TYR A 50 1.53 15.58 -6.83
C TYR A 50 0.78 14.75 -7.87
N VAL A 51 -0.11 13.87 -7.42
CA VAL A 51 -0.87 12.94 -8.26
C VAL A 51 -2.29 13.46 -8.41
N SER A 52 -2.91 13.30 -9.58
CA SER A 52 -4.32 13.68 -9.74
C SER A 52 -5.25 12.75 -8.93
N PRO A 53 -6.45 13.21 -8.52
CA PRO A 53 -7.42 12.34 -7.87
C PRO A 53 -7.76 11.07 -8.66
N ASP A 54 -7.87 11.18 -9.99
CA ASP A 54 -8.20 10.06 -10.88
C ASP A 54 -7.09 9.02 -10.93
N GLU A 55 -5.83 9.47 -10.91
CA GLU A 55 -4.67 8.58 -10.90
C GLU A 55 -4.57 7.84 -9.55
N PHE A 56 -4.87 8.51 -8.44
CA PHE A 56 -4.95 7.85 -7.14
C PHE A 56 -6.05 6.79 -7.10
N GLU A 57 -7.24 7.10 -7.62
CA GLU A 57 -8.36 6.17 -7.69
C GLU A 57 -7.98 4.92 -8.51
N ARG A 58 -7.38 5.13 -9.69
CA ARG A 58 -6.89 4.06 -10.57
C ARG A 58 -5.86 3.17 -9.88
N VAL A 59 -4.87 3.75 -9.21
CA VAL A 59 -3.84 3.01 -8.46
C VAL A 59 -4.47 2.27 -7.29
N SER A 60 -5.36 2.91 -6.52
CA SER A 60 -6.05 2.29 -5.39
C SER A 60 -6.86 1.07 -5.83
N PHE A 61 -7.60 1.18 -6.94
CA PHE A 61 -8.32 0.04 -7.52
C PHE A 61 -7.36 -1.10 -7.92
N SER A 62 -6.27 -0.76 -8.60
CA SER A 62 -5.28 -1.76 -9.06
C SER A 62 -4.56 -2.45 -7.90
N LEU A 63 -4.33 -1.74 -6.80
CA LEU A 63 -3.76 -2.32 -5.58
C LEU A 63 -4.77 -3.26 -4.88
N ALA A 64 -6.07 -3.03 -5.00
CA ALA A 64 -7.11 -3.88 -4.42
C ALA A 64 -7.21 -5.26 -5.08
N THR A 65 -6.77 -5.39 -6.34
CA THR A 65 -6.80 -6.68 -7.06
C THR A 65 -5.56 -7.52 -6.84
N ARG A 66 -4.56 -7.03 -6.09
CA ARG A 66 -3.31 -7.75 -5.82
C ARG A 66 -3.56 -9.04 -5.03
N PRO A 67 -2.82 -10.12 -5.29
CA PRO A 67 -3.01 -11.39 -4.58
C PRO A 67 -2.52 -11.33 -3.11
N THR A 68 -1.55 -10.47 -2.83
CA THR A 68 -0.92 -10.37 -1.50
C THR A 68 -1.49 -9.20 -0.70
N PRO A 69 -1.66 -9.36 0.62
CA PRO A 69 -2.07 -8.26 1.49
C PRO A 69 -1.06 -7.12 1.49
N LEU A 70 -1.55 -5.89 1.51
CA LEU A 70 -0.73 -4.68 1.61
C LEU A 70 -1.36 -3.73 2.64
N ARG A 71 -0.56 -3.27 3.60
CA ARG A 71 -0.92 -2.14 4.46
C ARG A 71 -0.16 -0.90 4.01
N LEU A 72 -0.88 0.15 3.66
CA LEU A 72 -0.32 1.38 3.14
C LEU A 72 -0.58 2.50 4.15
N VAL A 73 0.49 3.17 4.58
CA VAL A 73 0.39 4.43 5.30
C VAL A 73 0.87 5.57 4.41
N PHE A 74 0.12 6.66 4.37
CA PHE A 74 0.51 7.87 3.66
C PHE A 74 0.07 9.12 4.40
N TRP A 75 0.72 10.22 4.08
CA TRP A 75 0.38 11.55 4.54
C TRP A 75 0.66 12.52 3.41
N ASN A 76 -0.28 13.43 3.22
CA ASN A 76 -0.22 14.52 2.25
C ASN A 76 -0.26 15.83 3.01
N LEU A 77 0.19 16.91 2.38
CA LEU A 77 0.15 18.24 2.98
C LEU A 77 -1.27 18.79 2.91
N LEU A 78 -1.84 18.84 1.72
CA LEU A 78 -3.11 19.53 1.46
C LEU A 78 -4.15 18.59 0.85
N GLN A 79 -3.71 17.57 0.11
CA GLN A 79 -4.61 16.74 -0.69
C GLN A 79 -5.36 15.68 0.13
N ALA A 80 -6.69 15.68 0.03
CA ALA A 80 -7.59 14.77 0.74
C ALA A 80 -7.85 13.43 -0.02
N GLN A 81 -6.85 12.91 -0.74
CA GLN A 81 -7.05 11.81 -1.71
C GLN A 81 -7.62 10.51 -1.13
N ALA A 82 -7.50 10.29 0.18
CA ALA A 82 -8.05 9.10 0.85
C ALA A 82 -9.55 8.84 0.62
N THR A 83 -10.32 9.88 0.27
CA THR A 83 -11.75 9.76 -0.04
C THR A 83 -12.02 9.15 -1.42
N ARG A 84 -11.03 9.18 -2.32
CA ARG A 84 -11.07 8.64 -3.69
C ARG A 84 -10.60 7.20 -3.80
N ARG A 85 -10.30 6.54 -2.67
CA ARG A 85 -9.97 5.11 -2.66
C ARG A 85 -11.18 4.31 -3.10
N THR A 86 -10.96 3.13 -3.67
CA THR A 86 -12.06 2.21 -3.95
C THR A 86 -12.76 1.76 -2.65
N ALA A 87 -14.08 1.58 -2.70
CA ALA A 87 -14.90 1.23 -1.53
C ALA A 87 -14.50 -0.11 -0.88
N ALA A 88 -13.91 -1.03 -1.66
CA ALA A 88 -13.41 -2.31 -1.18
C ALA A 88 -12.16 -2.18 -0.28
N VAL A 89 -11.53 -1.00 -0.23
CA VAL A 89 -10.30 -0.76 0.54
C VAL A 89 -10.67 0.00 1.83
N PRO A 90 -10.65 -0.67 2.99
CA PRO A 90 -10.90 0.00 4.26
C PRO A 90 -9.85 1.08 4.55
N LEU A 91 -10.34 2.26 4.91
CA LEU A 91 -9.58 3.25 5.66
C LEU A 91 -9.68 2.88 7.14
N LEU A 92 -8.56 2.85 7.86
CA LEU A 92 -8.51 2.53 9.28
C LEU A 92 -8.49 3.83 10.10
N PRO A 93 -9.65 4.44 10.47
CA PRO A 93 -9.70 5.77 11.06
C PRO A 93 -9.05 5.81 12.45
N ALA A 94 -9.28 4.80 13.30
CA ALA A 94 -8.69 4.74 14.64
C ALA A 94 -7.15 4.68 14.58
N THR A 95 -6.60 3.83 13.69
CA THR A 95 -5.16 3.74 13.48
C THR A 95 -4.60 5.04 12.87
N SER A 96 -5.31 5.62 11.90
CA SER A 96 -4.94 6.90 11.27
C SER A 96 -4.86 8.02 12.31
N ALA A 97 -5.86 8.14 13.19
CA ALA A 97 -5.89 9.13 14.26
C ALA A 97 -4.81 8.88 15.31
N ALA A 98 -4.62 7.63 15.75
CA ALA A 98 -3.61 7.29 16.76
C ALA A 98 -2.18 7.57 16.28
N LEU A 99 -1.88 7.31 14.99
CA LEU A 99 -0.60 7.65 14.39
C LEU A 99 -0.45 9.16 14.17
N GLY A 100 -1.50 9.84 13.70
CA GLY A 100 -1.49 11.29 13.53
C GLY A 100 -1.30 12.05 14.85
N ALA A 101 -1.84 11.56 15.96
CA ALA A 101 -1.66 12.16 17.28
C ALA A 101 -0.23 12.03 17.83
N GLN A 102 0.55 11.08 17.31
CA GLN A 102 1.96 10.88 17.66
C GLN A 102 2.90 11.61 16.70
N ASP A 103 2.37 12.20 15.62
CA ASP A 103 3.18 12.89 14.65
C ASP A 103 3.62 14.25 15.20
N ALA A 104 4.91 14.54 15.07
CA ALA A 104 5.49 15.82 15.47
C ALA A 104 5.30 16.89 14.36
N CYS A 105 4.72 16.51 13.22
CA CYS A 105 4.62 17.33 12.03
C CYS A 105 3.24 18.01 11.90
N PHE A 106 3.16 19.28 12.31
CA PHE A 106 1.90 20.03 12.42
C PHE A 106 1.27 20.43 11.07
N PHE A 107 1.97 20.26 9.95
CA PHE A 107 1.53 20.77 8.64
C PHE A 107 1.06 19.68 7.66
N PHE A 108 1.13 18.40 8.02
CA PHE A 108 0.52 17.35 7.21
C PHE A 108 -0.99 17.26 7.48
N GLY A 109 -1.78 17.14 6.41
CA GLY A 109 -3.22 16.91 6.40
C GLY A 109 -3.61 15.51 6.88
N GLY A 110 -3.13 15.11 8.04
CA GLY A 110 -3.43 13.87 8.76
C GLY A 110 -2.90 12.60 8.09
N VAL A 111 -2.33 11.71 8.89
CA VAL A 111 -1.94 10.35 8.48
C VAL A 111 -3.17 9.56 8.03
N ARG A 112 -3.02 8.72 7.00
CA ARG A 112 -4.04 7.80 6.50
C ARG A 112 -3.47 6.41 6.39
N VAL A 113 -4.22 5.43 6.90
CA VAL A 113 -3.86 4.01 6.81
C VAL A 113 -4.92 3.26 6.03
N LEU A 114 -4.51 2.67 4.92
CA LEU A 114 -5.34 1.80 4.07
C LEU A 114 -4.89 0.34 4.23
N GLU A 115 -5.86 -0.57 4.13
CA GLU A 115 -5.59 -2.00 4.18
C GLU A 115 -6.18 -2.70 2.95
N TYR A 116 -5.33 -3.37 2.21
CA TYR A 116 -5.66 -4.18 1.05
C TYR A 116 -5.55 -5.65 1.48
N ALA A 117 -6.67 -6.37 1.48
CA ALA A 117 -6.74 -7.73 2.03
C ALA A 117 -5.99 -8.79 1.20
N GLY A 118 -5.67 -8.48 -0.06
CA GLY A 118 -5.24 -9.46 -1.05
C GLY A 118 -6.44 -10.17 -1.68
N SER A 119 -6.43 -10.38 -2.99
CA SER A 119 -7.39 -11.23 -3.67
C SER A 119 -7.02 -12.68 -3.38
N SER A 120 -7.82 -13.34 -2.54
CA SER A 120 -7.83 -14.80 -2.55
C SER A 120 -8.32 -15.21 -3.94
N VAL A 121 -7.40 -15.61 -4.80
CA VAL A 121 -7.78 -16.42 -5.95
C VAL A 121 -8.19 -17.77 -5.35
N ALA A 122 -9.44 -17.86 -4.91
CA ALA A 122 -10.11 -19.15 -4.91
C ALA A 122 -10.00 -19.62 -6.36
N ALA A 123 -9.11 -20.57 -6.61
CA ALA A 123 -8.93 -21.17 -7.91
C ALA A 123 -10.33 -21.52 -8.42
N ALA A 124 -10.80 -20.81 -9.44
CA ALA A 124 -11.98 -21.20 -10.18
C ALA A 124 -11.62 -22.54 -10.81
N SER A 125 -11.91 -23.61 -10.08
CA SER A 125 -11.81 -24.97 -10.58
C SER A 125 -12.77 -25.04 -11.75
N SER A 126 -12.21 -25.05 -12.96
CA SER A 126 -12.93 -25.36 -14.18
C SER A 126 -13.38 -26.82 -14.08
N ALA A 127 -14.55 -27.02 -13.48
CA ALA A 127 -15.28 -28.26 -13.64
C ALA A 127 -15.76 -28.35 -15.10
N SER A 128 -14.90 -28.92 -15.95
CA SER A 128 -15.30 -29.41 -17.26
C SER A 128 -16.40 -30.45 -17.06
N GLN A 129 -17.65 -30.08 -17.36
CA GLN A 129 -18.72 -31.07 -17.52
C GLN A 129 -18.43 -31.88 -18.80
N PRO A 130 -18.46 -33.22 -18.75
CA PRO A 130 -18.45 -34.00 -19.97
C PRO A 130 -19.81 -33.87 -20.67
N LEU A 131 -19.76 -33.56 -21.97
CA LEU A 131 -20.90 -33.65 -22.89
C LEU A 131 -21.44 -35.09 -22.87
N ALA A 132 -22.66 -35.28 -22.38
CA ALA A 132 -23.39 -36.53 -22.59
C ALA A 132 -23.93 -36.54 -24.03
N LEU A 133 -23.33 -37.35 -24.90
CA LEU A 133 -23.95 -37.78 -26.14
C LEU A 133 -25.12 -38.72 -25.80
N SER A 134 -26.35 -38.26 -26.05
CA SER A 134 -27.52 -39.14 -26.12
C SER A 134 -27.66 -39.63 -27.56
N ALA A 135 -27.43 -40.92 -27.78
CA ALA A 135 -27.85 -41.62 -28.98
C ALA A 135 -28.92 -42.64 -28.60
N ALA A 136 -30.15 -42.39 -29.05
CA ALA A 136 -31.20 -43.37 -29.30
C ALA A 136 -32.24 -42.71 -30.21
#